data_AF-A0A8J4YNN1-F1
#
_entry.id   AF-A0A8J4YNN1-F1
#
_cell.length_a   1.000
_cell.length_b   1.000
_cell.length_c   1.000
_cell.angle_alpha   90.00
_cell.angle_beta   90.00
_cell.angle_gamma   90.00
#
_symmetry.space_group_name_H-M   'P 1'
#
loop_
_entity.id
_entity.type
_entity.pdbx_description
1 polymer ?
#
loop_
_entity_poly.entity_id
_entity_poly.type
_entity_poly.pdbx_seq_one_letter_code
_entity_poly.pdbx_strand_id
1 'polypeptide(L)'
;MSVNTPGPSLRNIALLSKVILTGHNWKKRFGLKVAHFKRLIMAKSEQFSSITTWQGVSQLLSLAETQLRDGCLEGFPDHDCNLMWHKTDEGCHAIARAIADVTMTLDPHYLAMYLI
;
A
#
# COMPACT_ATOMS: atom_id res chain seq x y z
N MET A 1 -26.02 25.11 1.91
CA MET A 1 -24.60 25.16 2.35
C MET A 1 -24.04 23.76 2.20
N SER A 2 -23.14 23.55 1.23
CA SER A 2 -22.48 22.25 1.07
C SER A 2 -21.50 22.06 2.23
N VAL A 3 -21.70 21.02 3.02
CA VAL A 3 -20.74 20.64 4.07
C VAL A 3 -19.49 20.18 3.34
N ASN A 4 -18.42 20.98 3.37
CA ASN A 4 -17.09 20.55 2.97
C ASN A 4 -16.62 19.48 3.95
N THR A 5 -17.04 18.23 3.74
CA THR A 5 -16.35 17.08 4.35
C THR A 5 -14.89 17.19 3.92
N PRO A 6 -13.94 17.28 4.86
CA PRO A 6 -12.53 17.37 4.50
C PRO A 6 -12.20 16.19 3.61
N GLY A 7 -11.68 16.50 2.42
CA GLY A 7 -11.19 15.47 1.51
C GLY A 7 -10.24 14.53 2.27
N PRO A 8 -10.30 13.22 2.00
CA PRO A 8 -9.44 12.24 2.63
C PRO A 8 -7.98 12.68 2.48
N SER A 9 -7.35 13.03 3.60
CA SER A 9 -5.99 13.54 3.54
C SER A 9 -5.05 12.39 3.15
N LEU A 10 -4.13 12.63 2.21
CA LEU A 10 -3.01 11.74 1.90
C LEU A 10 -2.28 11.27 3.17
N ARG A 11 -2.30 12.12 4.21
CA ARG A 11 -1.83 11.82 5.56
C ARG A 11 -2.56 10.65 6.20
N ASN A 12 -3.89 10.55 6.10
CA ASN A 12 -4.66 9.44 6.66
C ASN A 12 -4.34 8.11 5.97
N ILE A 13 -4.19 8.13 4.63
CA ILE A 13 -3.74 6.96 3.86
C ILE A 13 -2.34 6.53 4.31
N ALA A 14 -1.43 7.49 4.50
CA ALA A 14 -0.07 7.22 5.01
C ALA A 14 -0.05 6.70 6.46
N LEU A 15 -0.97 7.16 7.31
CA LEU A 15 -1.09 6.70 8.70
C LEU A 15 -1.65 5.28 8.77
N LEU A 16 -2.71 4.98 8.03
CA LEU A 16 -3.33 3.66 8.04
C LEU A 16 -2.42 2.61 7.38
N SER A 17 -1.75 2.95 6.27
CA SER A 17 -0.72 2.07 5.70
C SER A 17 0.44 1.81 6.69
N LYS A 18 0.85 2.81 7.48
CA LYS A 18 1.84 2.61 8.55
C LYS A 18 1.35 1.60 9.59
N VAL A 19 0.08 1.64 10.00
CA VAL A 19 -0.50 0.68 10.95
C VAL A 19 -0.38 -0.74 10.40
N ILE A 20 -0.76 -0.96 9.13
CA ILE A 20 -0.67 -2.26 8.46
C ILE A 20 0.78 -2.75 8.38
N LEU A 21 1.69 -1.92 7.84
CA LEU A 21 3.12 -2.24 7.73
C LEU A 21 3.75 -2.64 9.07
N THR A 22 3.35 -1.95 10.15
CA THR A 22 3.86 -2.18 11.50
C THR A 22 3.24 -3.44 12.11
N GLY A 23 1.91 -3.60 11.99
CA GLY A 23 1.18 -4.75 12.54
C GLY A 23 1.65 -6.08 11.97
N HIS A 24 1.99 -6.14 10.68
CA HIS A 24 2.52 -7.35 10.04
C HIS A 24 4.05 -7.46 10.05
N ASN A 25 4.74 -6.52 10.71
CA ASN A 25 6.20 -6.48 10.84
C ASN A 25 6.95 -6.55 9.50
N TRP A 26 6.41 -5.92 8.46
CA TRP A 26 6.95 -6.00 7.09
C TRP A 26 8.32 -5.35 6.93
N LYS A 27 8.67 -4.38 7.79
CA LYS A 27 10.03 -3.82 7.82
C LYS A 27 11.07 -4.90 8.15
N LYS A 28 10.83 -5.71 9.18
CA LYS A 28 11.77 -6.76 9.61
C LYS A 28 11.73 -7.97 8.67
N ARG A 29 10.54 -8.36 8.21
CA ARG A 29 10.36 -9.53 7.33
C ARG A 29 10.86 -9.29 5.91
N PHE A 30 10.57 -8.11 5.36
CA PHE A 30 10.71 -7.85 3.93
C PHE A 30 11.57 -6.63 3.61
N GLY A 31 11.88 -5.78 4.59
CA GLY A 31 12.54 -4.49 4.34
C GLY A 31 11.57 -3.40 3.86
N LEU A 32 10.26 -3.68 3.80
CA LEU A 32 9.23 -2.76 3.34
C LEU A 32 8.96 -1.69 4.41
N LYS A 33 9.17 -0.42 4.08
CA LYS A 33 9.11 0.71 5.02
C LYS A 33 7.94 1.62 4.68
N VAL A 34 7.47 2.36 5.69
CA VAL A 34 6.49 3.47 5.52
C VAL A 34 6.97 4.47 4.46
N ALA A 35 8.27 4.71 4.34
CA ALA A 35 8.84 5.57 3.31
C ALA A 35 8.51 5.10 1.88
N HIS A 36 8.48 3.79 1.61
CA HIS A 36 8.15 3.26 0.29
C HIS A 36 6.69 3.57 -0.06
N PHE A 37 5.78 3.37 0.88
CA PHE A 37 4.36 3.67 0.70
C PHE A 37 4.09 5.16 0.55
N LYS A 38 4.84 6.02 1.26
CA LYS A 38 4.77 7.47 1.05
C LYS A 38 5.18 7.85 -0.38
N ARG A 39 6.23 7.23 -0.94
CA ARG A 39 6.66 7.48 -2.33
C ARG A 39 5.60 7.05 -3.34
N LEU A 40 4.91 5.92 -3.11
CA LEU A 40 3.75 5.50 -3.91
C LEU A 40 2.58 6.48 -3.82
N ILE A 41 2.23 6.94 -2.61
CA ILE A 41 1.18 7.93 -2.40
C ILE A 41 1.52 9.23 -3.14
N MET A 42 2.76 9.69 -3.05
CA MET A 42 3.21 10.90 -3.75
C MET A 42 3.15 10.72 -5.28
N ALA A 43 3.57 9.56 -5.80
CA ALA A 43 3.53 9.24 -7.23
C ALA A 43 2.13 9.23 -7.83
N LYS A 44 1.09 8.99 -7.01
CA LYS A 44 -0.33 8.98 -7.42
C LYS A 44 -1.16 9.94 -6.59
N SER A 45 -0.57 11.06 -6.16
CA SER A 45 -1.18 11.98 -5.19
C SER A 45 -2.51 12.56 -5.66
N GLU A 46 -2.63 12.90 -6.94
CA GLU A 46 -3.89 13.35 -7.56
C GLU A 46 -4.99 12.29 -7.43
N GLN A 47 -4.70 11.04 -7.79
CA GLN A 47 -5.63 9.91 -7.64
C GLN A 47 -6.04 9.72 -6.17
N PHE A 48 -5.08 9.71 -5.24
CA PHE A 48 -5.35 9.49 -3.82
C PHE A 48 -6.08 10.65 -3.14
N SER A 49 -6.00 11.87 -3.67
CA SER A 49 -6.64 13.05 -3.09
C SER A 49 -8.17 13.08 -3.21
N SER A 50 -8.72 12.28 -4.13
CA SER A 50 -10.16 12.27 -4.45
C SER A 50 -10.93 11.09 -3.86
N ILE A 51 -10.26 10.17 -3.15
CA ILE A 51 -10.84 8.90 -2.71
C ILE A 51 -10.71 8.70 -1.20
N THR A 52 -11.72 8.09 -0.56
CA THR A 52 -11.76 7.89 0.89
C THR A 52 -10.49 7.20 1.42
N THR A 53 -10.15 7.42 2.70
CA THR A 53 -8.96 6.80 3.32
C THR A 53 -8.91 5.28 3.10
N TRP A 54 -10.05 4.60 3.22
CA TRP A 54 -10.13 3.15 3.06
C TRP A 54 -9.90 2.70 1.62
N GLN A 55 -10.55 3.36 0.66
CA GLN A 55 -10.31 3.13 -0.77
C GLN A 55 -8.85 3.43 -1.13
N GLY A 56 -8.29 4.51 -0.60
CA GLY A 56 -6.90 4.91 -0.82
C GLY A 56 -5.91 3.87 -0.31
N VAL A 57 -6.11 3.31 0.89
CA VAL A 57 -5.24 2.23 1.38
C VAL A 57 -5.38 0.95 0.57
N SER A 58 -6.61 0.60 0.17
CA SER A 58 -6.85 -0.58 -0.67
C SER A 58 -6.15 -0.45 -2.04
N GLN A 59 -6.31 0.70 -2.69
CA GLN A 59 -5.64 1.00 -3.96
C GLN A 59 -4.12 1.08 -3.81
N LEU A 60 -3.62 1.59 -2.69
CA LEU A 60 -2.18 1.68 -2.41
C LEU A 60 -1.55 0.29 -2.22
N LEU A 61 -2.23 -0.62 -1.51
CA LEU A 61 -1.79 -2.01 -1.35
C LEU A 61 -1.81 -2.74 -2.69
N SER A 62 -2.89 -2.59 -3.47
CA SER A 62 -3.00 -3.18 -4.81
C SER A 62 -1.92 -2.65 -5.76
N LEU A 63 -1.61 -1.35 -5.73
CA LEU A 63 -0.52 -0.77 -6.51
C LEU A 63 0.83 -1.38 -6.14
N ALA A 64 1.12 -1.48 -4.84
CA ALA A 64 2.37 -2.09 -4.36
C ALA A 64 2.46 -3.57 -4.74
N GLU A 65 1.36 -4.33 -4.63
CA GLU A 65 1.29 -5.72 -5.05
C GLU A 65 1.63 -5.87 -6.53
N THR A 66 0.96 -5.12 -7.40
CA THR A 66 1.16 -5.19 -8.86
C THR A 66 2.61 -4.92 -9.23
N GLN A 67 3.18 -3.81 -8.75
CA GLN A 67 4.59 -3.49 -9.05
C GLN A 67 5.54 -4.60 -8.55
N LEU A 68 5.30 -5.15 -7.36
CA LEU A 68 6.15 -6.20 -6.80
C LEU A 68 6.01 -7.55 -7.52
N ARG A 69 4.86 -7.83 -8.14
CA ARG A 69 4.74 -8.97 -9.07
C ARG A 69 5.59 -8.76 -10.32
N ASP A 70 5.73 -7.52 -10.76
CA ASP A 70 6.59 -7.15 -11.89
C ASP A 70 8.08 -7.02 -11.48
N GLY A 71 8.42 -7.37 -10.23
CA GLY A 71 9.80 -7.36 -9.73
C GLY A 71 10.31 -6.00 -9.26
N CYS A 72 9.49 -4.95 -9.30
CA CYS A 72 9.89 -3.60 -8.93
C CYS A 72 9.00 -2.96 -7.85
N LEU A 73 9.45 -1.82 -7.34
CA LEU A 73 8.62 -0.94 -6.54
C LEU A 73 9.09 0.48 -6.81
N GLU A 74 8.33 1.24 -7.58
CA GLU A 74 8.69 2.55 -8.09
C GLU A 74 7.84 3.64 -7.45
N GLY A 75 8.41 4.81 -7.17
CA GLY A 75 7.65 5.91 -6.58
C GLY A 75 8.38 7.24 -6.61
N PHE A 76 7.67 8.31 -6.28
CA PHE A 76 8.16 9.69 -6.41
C PHE A 76 9.46 9.96 -5.64
N PRO A 77 10.35 10.85 -6.10
CA PRO A 77 10.29 11.61 -7.38
C PRO A 77 10.78 10.80 -8.58
N ASP A 78 11.55 9.75 -8.31
CA ASP A 78 12.26 9.02 -9.33
C ASP A 78 11.50 7.74 -9.68
N HIS A 79 10.74 7.83 -10.77
CA HIS A 79 9.91 6.74 -11.28
C HIS A 79 10.75 5.58 -11.82
N ASP A 80 12.03 5.80 -12.15
CA ASP A 80 12.92 4.76 -12.66
C ASP A 80 13.73 4.08 -11.54
N CYS A 81 13.65 4.60 -10.31
CA CYS A 81 14.36 4.05 -9.16
C CYS A 81 13.54 2.96 -8.45
N ASN A 82 13.91 1.70 -8.71
CA ASN A 82 13.36 0.55 -7.97
C ASN A 82 13.77 0.61 -6.48
N LEU A 83 12.81 0.85 -5.59
CA LEU A 83 12.98 0.90 -4.14
C LEU A 83 13.39 -0.45 -3.53
N MET A 84 13.16 -1.52 -4.26
CA MET A 84 13.46 -2.89 -3.88
C MET A 84 14.58 -3.48 -4.75
N TRP A 85 15.45 -2.66 -5.33
CA TRP A 85 16.59 -3.08 -6.18
C TRP A 85 17.50 -4.16 -5.58
N HIS A 86 17.53 -4.28 -4.25
CA HIS A 86 18.33 -5.27 -3.51
C HIS A 86 17.60 -6.60 -3.28
N LYS A 87 16.39 -6.77 -3.82
CA LYS A 87 15.61 -8.01 -3.76
C LYS A 87 15.69 -8.74 -5.09
N THR A 88 15.64 -10.07 -5.02
CA THR A 88 15.42 -10.90 -6.21
C THR A 88 13.95 -10.86 -6.61
N ASP A 89 13.64 -11.31 -7.82
CA ASP A 89 12.27 -11.41 -8.32
C ASP A 89 11.41 -12.30 -7.42
N GLU A 90 11.93 -13.45 -6.95
CA GLU A 90 11.21 -14.31 -6.01
C GLU A 90 10.96 -13.60 -4.67
N GLY A 91 11.91 -12.76 -4.25
CA GLY A 91 11.77 -11.89 -3.10
C GLY A 91 10.62 -10.90 -3.27
N CYS A 92 10.55 -10.22 -4.41
CA CYS A 92 9.46 -9.30 -4.73
C CYS A 92 8.10 -10.04 -4.80
N HIS A 93 8.03 -11.20 -5.44
CA HIS A 93 6.82 -12.03 -5.51
C HIS A 93 6.36 -12.53 -4.13
N ALA A 94 7.29 -12.88 -3.24
CA ALA A 94 6.94 -13.26 -1.86
C ALA A 94 6.32 -12.10 -1.08
N ILE A 95 6.80 -10.87 -1.31
CA ILE A 95 6.24 -9.66 -0.69
C ILE A 95 4.87 -9.36 -1.30
N ALA A 96 4.71 -9.45 -2.61
CA ALA A 96 3.44 -9.27 -3.30
C ALA A 96 2.36 -10.22 -2.75
N ARG A 97 2.70 -11.51 -2.57
CA ARG A 97 1.78 -12.48 -1.93
C ARG A 97 1.39 -12.08 -0.52
N ALA A 98 2.35 -11.67 0.31
CA ALA A 98 2.05 -11.21 1.66
C ALA A 98 1.14 -9.97 1.69
N ILE A 99 1.28 -9.07 0.71
CA ILE A 99 0.38 -7.91 0.54
C ILE A 99 -1.01 -8.37 0.11
N ALA A 100 -1.11 -9.29 -0.84
CA ALA A 100 -2.38 -9.85 -1.30
C ALA A 100 -3.16 -10.52 -0.17
N ASP A 101 -2.49 -11.37 0.63
CA ASP A 101 -3.08 -12.05 1.79
C ASP A 101 -3.67 -11.04 2.79
N VAL A 102 -2.90 -10.00 3.12
CA VAL A 102 -3.38 -8.94 4.02
C VAL A 102 -4.52 -8.15 3.40
N THR A 103 -4.44 -7.81 2.11
CA THR A 103 -5.50 -7.07 1.42
C THR A 103 -6.82 -7.84 1.44
N MET A 104 -6.78 -9.18 1.28
CA MET A 104 -7.97 -10.02 1.43
C MET A 104 -8.55 -9.96 2.85
N THR A 105 -7.71 -9.98 3.89
CA THR A 105 -8.19 -9.88 5.29
C THR A 105 -8.77 -8.50 5.65
N LEU A 106 -8.49 -7.48 4.84
CA LEU A 106 -9.07 -6.16 5.03
C LEU A 106 -10.49 -6.08 4.45
N ASP A 107 -10.86 -6.92 3.47
CA ASP A 107 -12.24 -6.96 2.97
C ASP A 107 -13.20 -7.47 4.07
N PRO A 108 -14.16 -6.64 4.51
CA PRO A 108 -15.13 -7.04 5.54
C PRO A 108 -15.92 -8.31 5.18
N HIS A 109 -16.18 -8.56 3.89
CA HIS A 109 -16.88 -9.78 3.45
C HIS A 109 -16.00 -11.01 3.58
N TYR A 110 -14.72 -10.90 3.23
CA TYR A 110 -13.77 -11.99 3.38
C TYR A 110 -13.53 -12.32 4.86
N LEU A 111 -13.38 -11.30 5.71
CA LEU A 111 -13.27 -11.48 7.15
C LEU A 111 -14.54 -12.16 7.72
N ALA A 112 -15.73 -11.74 7.28
CA ALA A 112 -16.98 -12.38 7.67
C ALA A 112 -17.04 -13.85 7.22
N MET A 113 -16.59 -14.17 6.01
CA MET A 113 -16.53 -15.55 5.50
C MET A 113 -15.50 -16.43 6.22
N TYR A 114 -14.39 -15.86 6.70
CA TYR A 114 -13.33 -16.61 7.40
C TYR A 114 -13.64 -16.87 8.87
N LEU A 115 -14.51 -16.06 9.49
CA LEU A 115 -14.87 -16.16 10.91
C LEU A 115 -16.15 -16.99 11.17
N ILE A 116 -16.84 -17.46 10.13
CA ILE A 116 -18.02 -18.34 10.18
C ILE A 116 -17.56 -19.78 9.97
#